data_AF-W7L0A8-F1
#
_entry.id   AF-W7L0A8-F1
#
_cell.length_a   1.000
_cell.length_b   1.000
_cell.length_c   1.000
_cell.angle_alpha   90.00
_cell.angle_beta   90.00
_cell.angle_gamma   90.00
#
_symmetry.space_group_name_H-M   'P 1'
#
loop_
_entity.id
_entity.type
_entity.pdbx_description
1 polymer ?
#
loop_
_entity_poly.entity_id
_entity_poly.type
_entity_poly.pdbx_seq_one_letter_code
_entity_poly.pdbx_strand_id
1 'polypeptide(L)'
;MKKVFLLLMLLMLPVSQTLAAKWVELKPEEIVSRAQIIVLGTYNFNSKLKSGKSFFYGSQFHVEKVYRGEAAEIITAGIDQNDTGWAEEFQQEGGKFLLFLEKTKEARFLVPVAGSN
;
A
#
# COMPACT_ATOMS: atom_id res chain seq x y z
N MET A 1 38.30 -33.67 3.35
CA MET A 1 38.00 -32.91 4.59
C MET A 1 37.52 -31.48 4.33
N LYS A 2 38.19 -30.67 3.49
CA LYS A 2 37.76 -29.28 3.18
C LYS A 2 36.33 -29.14 2.61
N LYS A 3 35.88 -30.06 1.76
CA LYS A 3 34.53 -30.02 1.15
C LYS A 3 33.38 -30.30 2.14
N VAL A 4 33.63 -31.12 3.17
CA VAL A 4 32.64 -31.44 4.22
C VAL A 4 32.50 -30.27 5.18
N PHE A 5 33.61 -29.59 5.47
CA PHE A 5 33.61 -28.38 6.31
C PHE A 5 32.81 -27.23 5.67
N LEU A 6 32.91 -27.06 4.35
CA LEU A 6 32.15 -26.05 3.61
C LEU A 6 30.64 -26.34 3.62
N LEU A 7 30.25 -27.61 3.56
CA LEU A 7 28.84 -28.04 3.62
C LEU A 7 28.24 -27.80 5.02
N LEU A 8 29.02 -28.04 6.08
CA LEU A 8 28.62 -27.77 7.46
C LEU A 8 28.46 -26.27 7.75
N MET A 9 29.31 -25.44 7.14
CA MET A 9 29.27 -23.99 7.30
C MET A 9 28.06 -23.36 6.58
N LEU A 10 27.58 -23.95 5.49
CA LEU A 10 26.38 -23.51 4.77
C LEU A 10 25.09 -23.78 5.55
N LEU A 11 25.07 -24.81 6.40
CA LEU A 11 23.93 -25.17 7.26
C LEU A 11 23.79 -24.27 8.50
N MET A 12 24.83 -23.48 8.81
CA MET A 12 24.87 -22.56 9.96
C MET A 12 24.42 -21.14 9.59
N LEU A 13 23.88 -20.92 8.38
CA LEU A 13 23.33 -19.62 8.01
C LEU A 13 22.09 -19.34 8.87
N PRO A 14 22.06 -18.24 9.65
CA PRO A 14 20.89 -17.90 10.43
C PRO A 14 19.73 -17.65 9.48
N VAL A 15 18.67 -18.45 9.61
CA VAL A 15 17.38 -18.16 8.99
C VAL A 15 16.88 -16.87 9.63
N SER A 16 17.07 -15.76 8.94
CA SER A 16 16.51 -14.49 9.37
C SER A 16 14.99 -14.63 9.28
N GLN A 17 14.31 -14.64 10.42
CA GLN A 17 12.85 -14.56 10.46
C GLN A 17 12.46 -13.20 9.87
N THR A 18 11.99 -13.20 8.63
CA THR A 18 11.37 -12.02 8.06
C THR A 18 10.04 -11.81 8.78
N LEU A 19 9.95 -10.77 9.59
CA LEU A 19 8.68 -10.28 10.10
C LEU A 19 7.97 -9.59 8.94
N ALA A 20 7.29 -10.37 8.09
CA ALA A 20 6.27 -9.82 7.24
C ALA A 20 5.24 -9.17 8.18
N ALA A 21 5.06 -7.85 8.08
CA ALA A 21 3.96 -7.20 8.77
C ALA A 21 2.67 -7.80 8.20
N LYS A 22 2.05 -8.72 8.94
CA LYS A 22 0.79 -9.31 8.51
C LYS A 22 -0.25 -8.20 8.56
N TRP A 23 -0.82 -7.86 7.41
CA TRP A 23 -1.96 -6.95 7.35
C TRP A 23 -3.05 -7.45 8.30
N VAL A 24 -3.70 -6.52 8.99
CA VAL A 24 -4.79 -6.87 9.89
C VAL A 24 -5.96 -7.29 9.02
N GLU A 25 -6.38 -8.54 9.15
CA GLU A 25 -7.55 -9.06 8.47
C GLU A 25 -8.80 -8.48 9.14
N LEU A 26 -9.50 -7.61 8.41
CA LEU A 26 -10.73 -6.95 8.87
C LEU A 26 -11.91 -7.43 8.06
N LYS A 27 -13.08 -7.42 8.69
CA LYS A 27 -14.34 -7.67 7.99
C LYS A 27 -14.67 -6.49 7.05
N PRO A 28 -15.30 -6.73 5.90
CA PRO A 28 -15.68 -5.67 4.97
C PRO A 28 -16.50 -4.55 5.62
N GLU A 29 -17.41 -4.87 6.53
CA GLU A 29 -18.24 -3.88 7.24
C GLU A 29 -17.39 -2.96 8.12
N GLU A 30 -16.31 -3.50 8.70
CA GLU A 30 -15.38 -2.73 9.51
C GLU A 30 -14.52 -1.80 8.64
N ILE A 31 -14.07 -2.27 7.47
CA ILE A 31 -13.35 -1.46 6.48
C ILE A 31 -14.22 -0.28 6.05
N VAL A 32 -15.46 -0.55 5.67
CA VAL A 32 -16.44 0.47 5.28
C VAL A 32 -16.68 1.44 6.44
N SER A 33 -16.89 0.94 7.66
CA SER A 33 -17.15 1.78 8.83
C SER A 33 -16.00 2.74 9.13
N ARG A 34 -14.75 2.26 9.06
CA ARG A 34 -13.53 3.03 9.32
C ARG A 34 -13.19 4.03 8.23
N ALA A 35 -13.51 3.71 6.98
CA ALA A 35 -13.24 4.57 5.84
C ALA A 35 -13.89 5.94 6.03
N GLN A 36 -13.05 6.98 6.05
CA GLN A 36 -13.49 8.37 6.07
C GLN A 36 -13.89 8.82 4.66
N ILE A 37 -13.16 8.33 3.66
CA ILE A 37 -13.36 8.64 2.25
C ILE A 37 -13.37 7.32 1.47
N ILE A 38 -14.29 7.19 0.51
CA ILE A 38 -14.32 6.07 -0.43
C ILE A 38 -14.37 6.66 -1.84
N VAL A 39 -13.36 6.37 -2.65
CA VAL A 39 -13.19 6.96 -3.99
C VAL A 39 -12.81 5.90 -5.03
N LEU A 40 -13.28 6.11 -6.25
CA LEU A 40 -12.81 5.40 -7.44
C LEU A 40 -11.94 6.33 -8.28
N GLY A 41 -10.84 5.81 -8.82
CA GLY A 41 -9.94 6.62 -9.63
C GLY A 41 -8.63 5.91 -9.97
N THR A 42 -7.59 6.71 -10.27
CA THR A 42 -6.27 6.20 -10.68
C THR A 42 -5.12 6.98 -10.04
N TYR A 43 -4.05 6.26 -9.72
CA TYR A 43 -2.78 6.83 -9.30
C TYR A 43 -2.03 7.46 -10.48
N ASN A 44 -1.34 8.56 -10.21
CA ASN A 44 -0.38 9.18 -11.12
C ASN A 44 1.04 8.76 -10.73
N PHE A 45 1.53 7.67 -11.31
CA PHE A 45 2.87 7.13 -11.04
C PHE A 45 4.02 8.01 -11.56
N ASN A 46 3.73 8.98 -12.43
CA ASN A 46 4.70 9.99 -12.87
C ASN A 46 4.88 11.12 -11.84
N SER A 47 4.06 11.18 -10.79
CA SER A 47 4.14 12.21 -9.76
C SER A 47 5.24 11.91 -8.74
N LYS A 48 5.81 12.97 -8.15
CA LYS A 48 6.81 12.81 -7.08
C LYS A 48 6.15 12.23 -5.83
N LEU A 49 6.59 11.04 -5.44
CA LEU A 49 6.14 10.38 -4.22
C LEU A 49 6.45 11.24 -2.99
N LYS A 50 5.45 11.43 -2.13
CA LYS A 50 5.62 12.07 -0.81
C LYS A 50 6.01 10.99 0.19
N SER A 51 7.23 11.06 0.72
CA SER A 51 7.67 10.16 1.79
C SER A 51 6.93 10.47 3.10
N GLY A 52 6.45 9.42 3.75
CA GLY A 52 5.91 9.46 5.11
C GLY A 52 6.82 8.69 6.08
N LYS A 53 6.45 8.65 7.36
CA LYS A 53 7.06 7.72 8.35
C LYS A 53 6.46 6.30 8.25
N SER A 54 5.60 6.07 7.26
CA SER A 54 4.83 4.85 7.04
C SER A 54 5.41 4.06 5.87
N PHE A 55 5.04 2.79 5.74
CA PHE A 55 5.33 1.95 4.56
C PHE A 55 4.60 2.45 3.29
N PHE A 56 3.63 3.36 3.45
CA PHE A 56 2.97 4.04 2.34
C PHE A 56 3.76 5.22 1.81
N TYR A 57 3.87 5.30 0.49
CA TYR A 57 4.21 6.54 -0.20
C TYR A 57 2.94 7.25 -0.65
N GLY A 58 2.89 8.56 -0.43
CA GLY A 58 1.80 9.39 -0.92
C GLY A 58 1.97 9.64 -2.42
N SER A 59 1.05 9.15 -3.22
CA SER A 59 0.98 9.40 -4.66
C SER A 59 -0.24 10.27 -4.99
N GLN A 60 -0.16 11.06 -6.07
CA GLN A 60 -1.33 11.76 -6.57
C GLN A 60 -2.35 10.73 -7.07
N PHE A 61 -3.61 10.91 -6.69
CA PHE A 61 -4.71 10.07 -7.12
C PHE A 61 -5.80 10.94 -7.73
N HIS A 62 -6.12 10.69 -9.00
CA HIS A 62 -7.18 11.36 -9.73
C HIS A 62 -8.50 10.68 -9.39
N VAL A 63 -9.39 11.43 -8.75
CA VAL A 63 -10.69 10.95 -8.30
C VAL A 63 -11.67 11.08 -9.46
N GLU A 64 -12.21 9.94 -9.88
CA GLU A 64 -13.30 9.88 -10.87
C GLU A 64 -14.67 9.93 -10.19
N LYS A 65 -14.81 9.27 -9.04
CA LYS A 65 -16.08 9.21 -8.31
C LYS A 65 -15.85 9.12 -6.81
N VAL A 66 -16.65 9.85 -6.06
CA VAL A 66 -16.70 9.78 -4.59
C VAL A 66 -17.95 9.00 -4.18
N TYR A 67 -17.77 7.95 -3.38
CA TYR A 67 -18.86 7.16 -2.78
C TYR A 67 -19.14 7.56 -1.34
N ARG A 68 -18.13 8.07 -0.62
CA ARG A 68 -18.27 8.55 0.76
C ARG A 68 -17.24 9.64 1.07
N GLY A 69 -17.63 10.61 1.90
CA GLY A 69 -16.78 11.70 2.34
C GLY A 69 -16.67 12.81 1.29
N GLU A 70 -15.71 13.70 1.49
CA GLU A 70 -15.38 14.79 0.56
C GLU A 70 -13.95 14.60 0.05
N ALA A 71 -13.76 14.71 -1.27
CA ALA A 71 -12.46 14.63 -1.91
C ALA A 71 -12.39 15.65 -3.04
N ALA A 72 -11.22 16.26 -3.21
CA ALA A 72 -10.92 17.05 -4.39
C ALA A 72 -10.73 16.13 -5.60
N GLU A 73 -10.74 16.71 -6.81
CA GLU A 73 -10.46 16.00 -8.06
C GLU A 73 -9.10 15.27 -8.03
N ILE A 74 -8.12 15.86 -7.33
CA ILE A 74 -6.82 15.25 -7.08
C ILE A 74 -6.57 15.21 -5.58
N ILE A 75 -6.33 14.02 -5.04
CA ILE A 75 -5.91 13.81 -3.64
C ILE A 75 -4.49 13.23 -3.58
N THR A 76 -3.91 13.22 -2.39
CA THR A 76 -2.74 12.38 -2.11
C THR A 76 -3.23 11.13 -1.37
N ALA A 77 -3.12 9.97 -2.01
CA ALA A 77 -3.45 8.67 -1.43
C ALA A 77 -2.18 7.83 -1.25
N GLY A 78 -2.12 7.11 -0.14
CA GLY A 78 -1.02 6.20 0.17
C GLY A 78 -1.11 4.93 -0.65
N ILE A 79 0.00 4.53 -1.27
CA ILE A 79 0.18 3.21 -1.86
C ILE A 79 1.36 2.52 -1.19
N ASP A 80 1.27 1.21 -0.95
CA ASP A 80 2.41 0.47 -0.40
C ASP A 80 3.53 0.52 -1.44
N GLN A 81 4.75 0.77 -0.98
CA GLN A 81 5.90 0.85 -1.88
C GLN A 81 6.16 -0.42 -2.70
N ASN A 82 5.70 -1.57 -2.22
CA ASN A 82 5.84 -2.84 -2.93
C ASN A 82 4.70 -3.07 -3.93
N ASP A 83 3.63 -2.28 -3.85
CA ASP A 83 2.44 -2.42 -4.71
C ASP A 83 2.51 -1.54 -5.97
N THR A 84 3.47 -0.63 -6.08
CA THR A 84 3.50 0.35 -7.19
C THR A 84 3.62 -0.31 -8.56
N GLY A 85 4.40 -1.40 -8.68
CA GLY A 85 4.66 -2.06 -9.96
C GLY A 85 3.40 -2.69 -10.55
N TRP A 86 2.74 -3.58 -9.81
CA TRP A 86 1.52 -4.22 -10.30
C TRP A 86 0.37 -3.23 -10.46
N ALA A 87 0.30 -2.21 -9.58
CA ALA A 87 -0.75 -1.22 -9.66
C ALA A 87 -0.63 -0.33 -10.91
N GLU A 88 0.61 -0.04 -11.32
CA GLU A 88 0.87 0.64 -12.59
C GLU A 88 0.48 -0.23 -13.79
N GLU A 89 0.90 -1.49 -13.83
CA GLU A 89 0.53 -2.45 -14.88
C GLU A 89 -1.00 -2.59 -15.00
N PHE A 90 -1.70 -2.78 -13.88
CA PHE A 90 -3.17 -2.87 -13.85
C PHE A 90 -3.85 -1.62 -14.44
N GLN A 91 -3.35 -0.43 -14.14
CA GLN A 91 -3.91 0.81 -14.71
C GLN A 91 -3.58 0.99 -16.19
N GLN A 92 -2.42 0.52 -16.65
CA GLN A 92 -2.07 0.54 -18.08
C GLN A 92 -3.04 -0.33 -18.90
N GLU A 93 -3.61 -1.37 -18.29
CA GLU A 93 -4.68 -2.19 -18.86
C GLU A 93 -6.08 -1.55 -18.73
N GLY A 94 -6.19 -0.32 -18.22
CA GLY A 94 -7.45 0.41 -18.03
C GLY A 94 -8.11 0.17 -16.67
N GLY A 95 -7.42 -0.49 -15.75
CA GLY A 95 -7.86 -0.70 -14.38
C GLY A 95 -8.04 0.59 -13.58
N LYS A 96 -8.91 0.54 -12.58
CA LYS A 96 -9.18 1.64 -11.64
C LYS A 96 -9.28 1.08 -10.23
N PHE A 97 -8.90 1.89 -9.25
CA PHE A 97 -8.90 1.48 -7.84
C PHE A 97 -10.08 2.07 -7.09
N LEU A 98 -10.77 1.22 -6.34
CA LEU A 98 -11.74 1.63 -5.33
C LEU A 98 -11.03 1.68 -3.98
N LEU A 99 -10.67 2.86 -3.52
CA LEU A 99 -9.89 3.05 -2.30
C LEU A 99 -10.80 3.37 -1.11
N PHE A 100 -10.57 2.66 -0.01
CA PHE A 100 -11.15 2.92 1.31
C PHE A 100 -10.09 3.62 2.16
N LEU A 101 -10.28 4.91 2.40
CA LEU A 101 -9.21 5.78 2.91
C LEU A 101 -9.50 6.29 4.32
N GLU A 102 -8.45 6.29 5.15
CA GLU A 102 -8.45 6.88 6.49
C GLU A 102 -7.24 7.81 6.70
N LYS A 103 -7.39 8.76 7.64
CA LYS A 103 -6.25 9.53 8.15
C LYS A 103 -5.60 8.76 9.29
N THR A 104 -4.29 8.69 9.27
CA THR A 104 -3.49 8.09 10.35
C THR A 104 -2.54 9.12 10.95
N LYS A 105 -1.91 8.82 12.08
CA LYS A 105 -0.93 9.74 12.71
C LYS A 105 0.44 9.65 12.04
N GLU A 106 0.68 8.57 11.31
CA GLU A 106 1.95 8.18 10.70
C GLU A 106 2.15 8.80 9.31
N ALA A 107 1.05 9.16 8.64
CA ALA A 107 1.05 9.78 7.31
C ALA A 107 0.36 11.15 7.33
N ARG A 108 0.89 12.10 6.55
CA ARG A 108 0.26 13.43 6.34
C ARG A 108 -0.76 13.44 5.20
N PHE A 109 -1.12 12.26 4.71
CA PHE A 109 -2.02 12.02 3.60
C PHE A 109 -2.93 10.85 3.94
N LEU A 110 -3.97 10.64 3.13
CA LEU A 110 -4.91 9.53 3.30
C LEU A 110 -4.23 8.22 2.95
N VAL A 111 -4.45 7.17 3.72
CA VAL A 111 -3.91 5.83 3.46
C VAL A 111 -5.04 4.79 3.42
N PRO A 112 -4.82 3.63 2.79
CA PRO A 112 -5.81 2.57 2.74
C PRO A 112 -6.11 2.03 4.15
N VAL A 113 -7.38 1.77 4.43
CA VAL A 113 -7.81 1.24 5.74
C VAL A 113 -7.13 -0.10 5.99
N ALA A 114 -6.43 -0.20 7.13
CA ALA A 114 -5.64 -1.37 7.52
C ALA A 114 -4.58 -1.82 6.49
N GLY A 115 -4.28 -0.95 5.51
CA GLY A 115 -3.22 -1.12 4.54
C GLY A 115 -3.47 -2.07 3.38
N SER A 116 -4.71 -2.54 3.21
CA SER A 116 -5.09 -3.22 1.98
C SER A 116 -5.48 -2.19 0.91
N ASN A 117 -4.79 -2.22 -0.23
CA ASN A 117 -5.24 -1.58 -1.47
C ASN A 117 -6.13 -2.50 -2.28
#